data_AF-A0A6A4IEC3-F1
#
_entry.id   AF-A0A6A4IEC3-F1
#
_cell.length_a   1.000
_cell.length_b   1.000
_cell.length_c   1.000
_cell.angle_alpha   90.00
_cell.angle_beta   90.00
_cell.angle_gamma   90.00
#
_symmetry.space_group_name_H-M   'P 1'
#
loop_
_entity.id
_entity.type
_entity.pdbx_description
1 polymer ?
#
loop_
_entity_poly.entity_id
_entity_poly.type
_entity_poly.pdbx_seq_one_letter_code
_entity_poly.pdbx_strand_id
1 'polypeptide(L)'
;MFSKRRFSVLRSRAASASRRPRRSSPRSSAPICQAAGYPTRDELLADYPAAFTWEQLKTFVNSGDLGLLKRDRKLQQRYNIWAAGIRQEYGSMVNYLQNRRLQWGKPDTLSLLTSSLNVEMNGSAVEDDSVDDVPPPYFTAETPSRYISVIQNDWPYSVPPEIEHVLVWTKVPIYHPDIVPSSIAPRVEQDGLWGFTGNTSPPPSPSNLPSCLPALAEWGITKDKMIVSQKGTEEEEALVRQVGSHVHEYVKKRWNENEWETAWFVNPPRLQSVPGLAHIHVFAKRKTLS
;
A
#
# COMPACT_ATOMS: atom_id res chain seq x y z
N MET A 1 25.14 -29.79 -85.21
CA MET A 1 24.85 -28.97 -86.40
C MET A 1 24.69 -27.52 -85.98
N PHE A 2 25.37 -26.64 -86.70
CA PHE A 2 25.56 -25.23 -86.44
C PHE A 2 24.30 -24.37 -86.64
N SER A 3 24.26 -23.28 -85.86
CA SER A 3 23.89 -21.91 -86.28
C SER A 3 22.40 -21.59 -86.54
N LYS A 4 21.88 -20.56 -85.85
CA LYS A 4 21.89 -19.16 -86.32
C LYS A 4 21.26 -18.21 -85.30
N ARG A 5 21.97 -17.11 -85.03
CA ARG A 5 21.47 -15.87 -84.40
C ARG A 5 20.57 -15.11 -85.38
N ARG A 6 19.59 -14.35 -84.87
CA ARG A 6 19.25 -13.00 -85.37
C ARG A 6 18.40 -12.17 -84.37
N PHE A 7 19.04 -11.10 -83.89
CA PHE A 7 18.59 -9.72 -83.62
C PHE A 7 17.21 -9.37 -83.03
N SER A 8 17.27 -8.79 -81.81
CA SER A 8 16.83 -7.43 -81.41
C SER A 8 15.42 -6.95 -81.77
N VAL A 9 14.62 -6.58 -80.75
CA VAL A 9 14.05 -5.23 -80.54
C VAL A 9 13.67 -5.07 -79.05
N LEU A 10 14.15 -3.99 -78.40
CA LEU A 10 13.67 -3.52 -77.10
C LEU A 10 12.23 -2.98 -77.23
N ARG A 11 11.31 -3.41 -76.35
CA ARG A 11 10.24 -2.54 -75.85
C ARG A 11 9.96 -2.80 -74.36
N SER A 12 10.24 -1.75 -73.60
CA SER A 12 9.78 -1.51 -72.23
C SER A 12 8.27 -1.65 -72.11
N ARG A 13 7.82 -2.38 -71.09
CA ARG A 13 6.52 -2.14 -70.45
C ARG A 13 6.56 -2.62 -69.00
N ALA A 14 6.57 -1.64 -68.11
CA ALA A 14 6.32 -1.79 -66.69
C ALA A 14 4.94 -2.43 -66.46
N ALA A 15 4.89 -3.46 -65.62
CA ALA A 15 3.65 -4.00 -65.08
C ALA A 15 3.74 -3.97 -63.54
N SER A 16 3.14 -2.91 -63.01
CA SER A 16 2.52 -2.75 -61.70
C SER A 16 2.59 -3.97 -60.75
N ALA A 17 3.51 -3.92 -59.78
CA ALA A 17 3.35 -4.67 -58.55
C ALA A 17 2.27 -3.98 -57.72
N SER A 18 1.07 -4.57 -57.70
CA SER A 18 -0.02 -4.21 -56.79
C SER A 18 0.46 -4.28 -55.34
N ARG A 19 0.82 -3.12 -54.78
CA ARG A 19 1.02 -2.93 -53.34
C ARG A 19 -0.30 -3.28 -52.64
N ARG A 20 -0.34 -4.44 -51.97
CA ARG A 20 -1.36 -4.70 -50.95
C ARG A 20 -1.34 -3.54 -49.95
N PRO A 21 -2.49 -2.95 -49.59
CA PRO A 21 -2.51 -1.91 -48.58
C PRO A 21 -1.97 -2.51 -47.29
N ARG A 22 -0.92 -1.89 -46.73
CA ARG A 22 -0.48 -2.17 -45.37
C ARG A 22 -1.71 -2.00 -44.49
N ARG A 23 -2.20 -3.11 -43.91
CA ARG A 23 -3.17 -3.04 -42.81
C ARG A 23 -2.57 -2.09 -41.79
N SER A 24 -3.22 -0.95 -41.63
CA SER A 24 -2.97 -0.04 -40.53
C SER A 24 -3.04 -0.86 -39.26
N SER A 25 -1.91 -0.96 -38.57
CA SER A 25 -1.85 -1.42 -37.18
C SER A 25 -2.97 -0.69 -36.42
N PRO A 26 -3.76 -1.38 -35.59
CA PRO A 26 -4.65 -0.65 -34.71
C PRO A 26 -3.77 0.31 -33.91
N ARG A 27 -4.08 1.60 -33.94
CA ARG A 27 -3.53 2.54 -32.96
C ARG A 27 -3.74 1.87 -31.61
N SER A 28 -2.64 1.63 -30.89
CA SER A 28 -2.68 1.18 -29.51
C SER A 28 -3.60 2.13 -28.77
N SER A 29 -4.83 1.70 -28.50
CA SER A 29 -5.69 2.39 -27.56
C SER A 29 -4.95 2.31 -26.24
N ALA A 30 -4.51 3.45 -25.71
CA ALA A 30 -3.94 3.50 -24.38
C ALA A 30 -4.85 2.69 -23.43
N PRO A 31 -4.31 1.76 -22.64
CA PRO A 31 -5.13 0.97 -21.75
C PRO A 31 -5.95 1.91 -20.86
N ILE A 32 -7.23 1.60 -20.72
CA ILE A 32 -8.27 2.36 -19.99
C ILE A 32 -7.78 2.74 -18.56
N CYS A 33 -6.82 1.99 -18.02
CA CYS A 33 -6.12 2.22 -16.74
C CYS A 33 -5.47 3.60 -16.56
N GLN A 34 -5.10 4.32 -17.62
CA GLN A 34 -4.48 5.65 -17.50
C GLN A 34 -5.46 6.77 -17.15
N ALA A 35 -6.77 6.57 -17.33
CA ALA A 35 -7.75 7.66 -17.21
C ALA A 35 -7.96 8.15 -15.78
N ALA A 36 -7.70 7.32 -14.76
CA ALA A 36 -7.84 7.73 -13.37
C ALA A 36 -6.51 8.15 -12.72
N GLY A 37 -5.36 7.57 -13.10
CA GLY A 37 -4.05 7.89 -12.51
C GLY A 37 -3.98 7.78 -10.96
N TYR A 38 -2.77 7.84 -10.40
CA TYR A 38 -2.64 8.05 -8.96
C TYR A 38 -2.97 9.51 -8.61
N PRO A 39 -3.62 9.79 -7.46
CA PRO A 39 -3.83 11.15 -7.01
C PRO A 39 -2.49 11.82 -6.64
N THR A 40 -2.32 13.06 -7.07
CA THR A 40 -1.25 13.94 -6.64
C THR A 40 -1.55 14.55 -5.28
N ARG A 41 -0.52 15.13 -4.63
CA ARG A 41 -0.67 15.87 -3.37
C ARG A 41 -1.69 17.02 -3.50
N ASP A 42 -1.65 17.77 -4.59
CA ASP A 42 -2.53 18.91 -4.81
C ASP A 42 -4.00 18.47 -5.00
N GLU A 43 -4.25 17.40 -5.74
CA GLU A 43 -5.60 16.81 -5.86
C GLU A 43 -6.10 16.31 -4.50
N LEU A 44 -5.26 15.67 -3.67
CA LEU A 44 -5.62 15.25 -2.31
C LEU A 44 -6.08 16.43 -1.46
N LEU A 45 -5.40 17.58 -1.54
CA LEU A 45 -5.75 18.78 -0.77
C LEU A 45 -7.01 19.48 -1.31
N ALA A 46 -7.18 19.52 -2.62
CA ALA A 46 -8.25 20.28 -3.27
C ALA A 46 -9.58 19.52 -3.33
N ASP A 47 -9.54 18.23 -3.69
CA ASP A 47 -10.73 17.48 -4.11
C ASP A 47 -11.21 16.43 -3.09
N TYR A 48 -10.33 16.06 -2.14
CA TYR A 48 -10.54 14.95 -1.22
C TYR A 48 -10.24 15.35 0.24
N PRO A 49 -11.02 16.28 0.83
CA PRO A 49 -10.73 16.83 2.15
C PRO A 49 -10.63 15.75 3.22
N ALA A 50 -9.74 15.98 4.19
CA ALA A 50 -9.58 15.10 5.34
C ALA A 50 -10.88 15.05 6.17
N ALA A 51 -11.37 13.85 6.43
CA ALA A 51 -12.60 13.64 7.20
C ALA A 51 -12.33 13.37 8.69
N PHE A 52 -11.09 12.98 9.03
CA PHE A 52 -10.71 12.59 10.37
C PHE A 52 -9.61 13.49 10.91
N THR A 53 -9.67 13.79 12.21
CA THR A 53 -8.54 14.40 12.93
C THR A 53 -7.51 13.34 13.32
N TRP A 54 -6.30 13.78 13.71
CA TRP A 54 -5.30 12.84 14.23
C TRP A 54 -5.78 12.07 15.46
N GLU A 55 -6.49 12.75 16.36
CA GLU A 55 -7.03 12.12 17.56
C GLU A 55 -8.05 11.04 17.21
N GLN A 56 -8.96 11.32 16.27
CA GLN A 56 -9.95 10.35 15.80
C GLN A 56 -9.28 9.13 15.14
N LEU A 57 -8.28 9.34 14.29
CA LEU A 57 -7.52 8.23 13.68
C LEU A 57 -6.88 7.34 14.75
N LYS A 58 -6.26 7.92 15.78
CA LYS A 58 -5.71 7.14 16.90
C LYS A 58 -6.82 6.42 17.68
N THR A 59 -7.98 7.03 17.91
CA THR A 59 -9.13 6.37 18.54
C THR A 59 -9.59 5.16 17.72
N PHE A 60 -9.70 5.29 16.39
CA PHE A 60 -10.09 4.20 15.50
C PHE A 60 -9.09 3.05 15.55
N VAL A 61 -7.80 3.35 15.40
CA VAL A 61 -6.72 2.35 15.50
C VAL A 61 -6.74 1.67 16.87
N ASN A 62 -6.86 2.43 17.95
CA ASN A 62 -6.83 1.88 19.31
C ASN A 62 -8.06 1.03 19.65
N SER A 63 -9.16 1.22 18.91
CA SER A 63 -10.39 0.45 19.13
C SER A 63 -10.37 -0.96 18.58
N GLY A 64 -9.41 -1.29 17.71
CA GLY A 64 -9.36 -2.56 16.99
C GLY A 64 -10.33 -2.66 15.80
N ASP A 65 -11.30 -1.75 15.66
CA ASP A 65 -12.15 -1.68 14.46
C ASP A 65 -11.47 -0.89 13.34
N LEU A 66 -10.46 -1.51 12.73
CA LEU A 66 -9.72 -0.93 11.61
C LEU A 66 -10.61 -0.66 10.38
N GLY A 67 -11.83 -1.21 10.36
CA GLY A 67 -12.84 -0.92 9.33
C GLY A 67 -13.37 0.52 9.38
N LEU A 68 -13.15 1.24 10.49
CA LEU A 68 -13.52 2.65 10.65
C LEU A 68 -12.57 3.60 9.90
N LEU A 69 -11.39 3.13 9.52
CA LEU A 69 -10.45 3.90 8.73
C LEU A 69 -10.94 3.96 7.27
N LYS A 70 -11.51 5.10 6.89
CA LYS A 70 -12.11 5.28 5.57
C LYS A 70 -11.31 6.18 4.67
N ARG A 71 -11.50 5.97 3.37
CA ARG A 71 -11.10 6.87 2.30
C ARG A 71 -12.28 7.77 1.92
N ASP A 72 -11.97 8.96 1.42
CA ASP A 72 -12.93 9.87 0.84
C ASP A 72 -13.78 9.13 -0.21
N ARG A 73 -15.08 9.43 -0.27
CA ARG A 73 -16.02 8.67 -1.12
C ARG A 73 -15.74 8.86 -2.61
N LYS A 74 -15.33 10.06 -3.05
CA LYS A 74 -14.96 10.31 -4.45
C LYS A 74 -13.62 9.66 -4.76
N LEU A 75 -12.64 9.74 -3.85
CA LEU A 75 -11.36 9.06 -4.03
C LEU A 75 -11.53 7.54 -4.05
N GLN A 76 -12.44 6.99 -3.25
CA GLN A 76 -12.80 5.57 -3.26
C GLN A 76 -13.41 5.15 -4.61
N GLN A 77 -14.25 5.99 -5.22
CA GLN A 77 -14.78 5.72 -6.57
C GLN A 77 -13.66 5.70 -7.61
N ARG A 78 -12.74 6.69 -7.56
CA ARG A 78 -11.56 6.74 -8.44
C ARG A 78 -10.66 5.51 -8.26
N TYR A 79 -10.40 5.10 -7.01
CA TYR A 79 -9.67 3.87 -6.69
C TYR A 79 -10.37 2.63 -7.27
N ASN A 80 -11.69 2.51 -7.13
CA ASN A 80 -12.42 1.35 -7.64
C ASN A 80 -12.30 1.22 -9.16
N ILE A 81 -12.39 2.34 -9.89
CA ILE A 81 -12.22 2.37 -11.36
C ILE A 81 -10.79 1.97 -11.72
N TRP A 82 -9.80 2.59 -11.07
CA TRP A 82 -8.39 2.25 -11.28
C TRP A 82 -8.10 0.77 -10.99
N ALA A 83 -8.56 0.25 -9.85
CA ALA A 83 -8.32 -1.11 -9.42
C ALA A 83 -9.00 -2.13 -10.33
N ALA A 84 -10.15 -1.82 -10.92
CA ALA A 84 -10.79 -2.65 -11.94
C ALA A 84 -9.92 -2.73 -13.20
N GLY A 85 -9.40 -1.60 -13.68
CA GLY A 85 -8.46 -1.56 -14.81
C GLY A 85 -7.18 -2.36 -14.54
N ILE A 86 -6.56 -2.17 -13.37
CA ILE A 86 -5.36 -2.93 -12.98
C ILE A 86 -5.61 -4.44 -12.99
N ARG A 87 -6.75 -4.90 -12.45
CA ARG A 87 -7.09 -6.33 -12.49
C ARG A 87 -7.30 -6.84 -13.91
N GLN A 88 -7.87 -6.02 -14.80
CA GLN A 88 -8.04 -6.38 -16.21
C GLN A 88 -6.70 -6.48 -16.95
N GLU A 89 -5.77 -5.57 -16.71
CA GLU A 89 -4.48 -5.51 -17.42
C GLU A 89 -3.45 -6.52 -16.88
N TYR A 90 -3.37 -6.69 -15.56
CA TYR A 90 -2.35 -7.51 -14.90
C TYR A 90 -2.86 -8.86 -14.38
N GLY A 91 -4.16 -9.14 -14.55
CA GLY A 91 -4.86 -10.32 -14.05
C GLY A 91 -5.17 -10.26 -12.54
N SER A 92 -4.33 -9.60 -11.74
CA SER A 92 -4.57 -9.38 -10.31
C SER A 92 -3.84 -8.15 -9.78
N MET A 93 -4.30 -7.63 -8.64
CA MET A 93 -3.60 -6.55 -7.93
C MET A 93 -2.23 -7.00 -7.43
N VAL A 94 -2.10 -8.26 -6.98
CA VAL A 94 -0.82 -8.85 -6.53
C VAL A 94 0.21 -8.84 -7.67
N ASN A 95 -0.20 -9.29 -8.87
CA ASN A 95 0.69 -9.32 -10.03
C ASN A 95 1.17 -7.92 -10.41
N TYR A 96 0.27 -6.93 -10.39
CA TYR A 96 0.65 -5.54 -10.63
C TYR A 96 1.67 -5.05 -9.60
N LEU A 97 1.38 -5.24 -8.31
CA LEU A 97 2.24 -4.78 -7.23
C LEU A 97 3.64 -5.41 -7.32
N GLN A 98 3.73 -6.73 -7.42
CA GLN A 98 4.99 -7.46 -7.42
C GLN A 98 5.85 -7.17 -8.66
N ASN A 99 5.23 -7.03 -9.83
CA ASN A 99 5.98 -6.91 -11.08
C ASN A 99 6.22 -5.46 -11.52
N ARG A 100 5.46 -4.48 -10.99
CA ARG A 100 5.48 -3.09 -11.50
C ARG A 100 5.63 -2.02 -10.43
N ARG A 101 4.96 -2.14 -9.27
CA ARG A 101 4.88 -1.03 -8.30
C ARG A 101 5.89 -1.14 -7.17
N LEU A 102 6.14 -2.34 -6.65
CA LEU A 102 7.00 -2.55 -5.48
C LEU A 102 8.46 -2.69 -5.88
N GLN A 103 9.30 -1.83 -5.31
CA GLN A 103 10.74 -1.80 -5.54
C GLN A 103 11.45 -2.43 -4.33
N TRP A 104 11.43 -3.77 -4.25
CA TRP A 104 11.99 -4.52 -3.11
C TRP A 104 13.46 -4.16 -2.82
N GLY A 105 13.76 -3.82 -1.57
CA GLY A 105 15.10 -3.42 -1.12
C GLY A 105 15.58 -2.06 -1.65
N LYS A 106 14.76 -1.33 -2.39
CA LYS A 106 15.13 -0.05 -3.01
C LYS A 106 14.21 1.08 -2.54
N PRO A 107 14.66 2.34 -2.57
CA PRO A 107 13.79 3.49 -2.35
C PRO A 107 12.61 3.50 -3.34
N ASP A 108 11.45 3.97 -2.89
CA ASP A 108 10.30 4.20 -3.77
C ASP A 108 10.56 5.42 -4.65
N THR A 109 10.61 5.20 -5.96
CA THR A 109 10.81 6.24 -6.97
C THR A 109 9.58 6.41 -7.88
N LEU A 110 8.48 5.70 -7.58
CA LEU A 110 7.29 5.65 -8.44
C LEU A 110 6.09 6.40 -7.85
N SER A 111 6.05 6.59 -6.53
CA SER A 111 4.98 7.35 -5.87
C SER A 111 4.93 8.81 -6.34
N LEU A 112 3.72 9.33 -6.54
CA LEU A 112 3.47 10.77 -6.72
C LEU A 112 3.41 11.53 -5.39
N LEU A 113 3.35 10.81 -4.28
CA LEU A 113 3.38 11.35 -2.92
C LEU A 113 4.80 11.18 -2.35
N THR A 114 5.35 12.22 -1.76
CA THR A 114 6.69 12.21 -1.17
C THR A 114 6.62 12.01 0.34
N SER A 115 7.60 11.28 0.89
CA SER A 115 7.80 11.18 2.34
C SER A 115 8.84 12.18 2.80
N SER A 116 8.61 12.83 3.93
CA SER A 116 9.58 13.72 4.56
C SER A 116 10.82 12.95 5.05
N LEU A 117 10.68 11.66 5.39
CA LEU A 117 11.80 10.79 5.78
C LEU A 117 12.80 10.54 4.63
N ASN A 118 12.34 10.53 3.38
CA ASN A 118 13.20 10.24 2.24
C ASN A 118 14.22 11.36 1.98
N VAL A 119 13.93 12.60 2.43
CA VAL A 119 14.87 13.73 2.36
C VAL A 119 16.07 13.50 3.29
N GLU A 120 15.86 12.80 4.40
CA GLU A 120 16.85 12.58 5.46
C GLU A 120 17.73 11.33 5.21
N MET A 121 17.23 10.33 4.48
CA MET A 121 17.93 9.05 4.25
C MET A 121 18.93 9.01 3.08
N ASN A 122 19.13 10.12 2.35
CA ASN A 122 20.07 10.19 1.21
C ASN A 122 21.57 9.98 1.56
N GLY A 123 21.90 9.58 2.80
CA GLY A 123 23.26 9.39 3.29
C GLY A 123 23.71 7.95 3.59
N SER A 124 22.86 6.91 3.52
CA SER A 124 23.28 5.55 3.90
C SER A 124 22.44 4.44 3.26
N ALA A 125 22.74 4.10 2.02
CA ALA A 125 22.36 2.79 1.46
C ALA A 125 23.48 1.81 1.78
N VAL A 126 23.25 0.90 2.73
CA VAL A 126 24.16 -0.23 2.98
C VAL A 126 23.67 -1.37 2.09
N GLU A 127 24.45 -1.70 1.07
CA GLU A 127 24.25 -2.90 0.26
C GLU A 127 24.69 -4.12 1.09
N ASP A 128 23.72 -4.87 1.60
CA ASP A 128 23.95 -6.15 2.27
C ASP A 128 23.83 -7.26 1.22
N ASP A 129 24.96 -7.55 0.56
CA ASP A 129 25.03 -8.47 -0.59
C ASP A 129 25.63 -9.85 -0.24
N SER A 130 25.68 -10.23 1.05
CA SER A 130 26.31 -11.51 1.40
C SER A 130 25.88 -12.12 2.74
N VAL A 131 24.75 -12.85 2.76
CA VAL A 131 24.55 -13.97 3.70
C VAL A 131 23.59 -14.99 3.08
N ASP A 132 23.88 -16.28 3.25
CA ASP A 132 23.07 -17.44 2.82
C ASP A 132 21.55 -17.21 2.93
N ASP A 133 20.86 -17.39 1.80
CA ASP A 133 19.50 -16.90 1.54
C ASP A 133 18.42 -17.85 2.07
N VAL A 134 18.35 -17.98 3.39
CA VAL A 134 17.16 -18.54 4.04
C VAL A 134 16.20 -17.38 4.35
N PRO A 135 15.01 -17.33 3.72
CA PRO A 135 14.01 -16.32 4.06
C PRO A 135 13.67 -16.41 5.54
N PRO A 136 13.56 -15.28 6.27
CA PRO A 136 13.08 -15.34 7.64
C PRO A 136 11.65 -15.91 7.65
N PRO A 137 11.29 -16.70 8.68
CA PRO A 137 9.99 -17.35 8.74
C PRO A 137 8.83 -16.34 8.82
N TYR A 138 9.08 -15.17 9.41
CA TYR A 138 8.11 -14.10 9.57
C TYR A 138 8.81 -12.73 9.68
N PHE A 139 8.01 -11.67 9.61
CA PHE A 139 8.47 -10.30 9.68
C PHE A 139 8.95 -9.90 11.09
N THR A 140 10.17 -9.39 11.18
CA THR A 140 10.73 -8.68 12.36
C THR A 140 11.38 -7.35 11.98
N ALA A 141 11.86 -6.58 12.98
CA ALA A 141 12.61 -5.35 12.77
C ALA A 141 13.97 -5.55 12.05
N GLU A 142 14.45 -6.79 12.03
CA GLU A 142 15.69 -7.25 11.41
C GLU A 142 15.47 -7.87 10.04
N THR A 143 14.21 -7.97 9.57
CA THR A 143 13.90 -8.48 8.24
C THR A 143 14.75 -7.77 7.18
N PRO A 144 15.54 -8.49 6.36
CA PRO A 144 16.44 -7.86 5.41
C PRO A 144 15.67 -6.98 4.42
N SER A 145 16.27 -5.84 4.06
CA SER A 145 15.63 -4.82 3.20
C SER A 145 15.14 -5.40 1.86
N ARG A 146 15.83 -6.40 1.29
CA ARG A 146 15.43 -7.11 0.06
C ARG A 146 14.06 -7.82 0.13
N TYR A 147 13.53 -8.04 1.33
CA TYR A 147 12.19 -8.58 1.57
C TYR A 147 11.14 -7.49 1.81
N ILE A 148 11.54 -6.22 1.89
CA ILE A 148 10.67 -5.08 2.24
C ILE A 148 10.59 -4.08 1.08
N SER A 149 9.42 -3.49 0.90
CA SER A 149 9.24 -2.30 0.07
C SER A 149 8.39 -1.28 0.84
N VAL A 150 8.96 -0.10 1.11
CA VAL A 150 8.27 0.98 1.83
C VAL A 150 7.84 2.03 0.84
N ILE A 151 6.54 2.30 0.75
CA ILE A 151 5.94 3.24 -0.19
C ILE A 151 4.97 4.18 0.51
N GLN A 152 4.75 5.38 -0.02
CA GLN A 152 3.53 6.12 0.33
C GLN A 152 2.33 5.36 -0.22
N ASN A 153 1.21 5.37 0.51
CA ASN A 153 -0.02 4.78 0.03
C ASN A 153 -0.55 5.63 -1.13
N ASP A 154 -0.42 5.14 -2.35
CA ASP A 154 -0.90 5.84 -3.55
C ASP A 154 -2.41 6.16 -3.49
N TRP A 155 -3.16 5.44 -2.66
CA TRP A 155 -4.59 5.64 -2.43
C TRP A 155 -4.84 5.81 -0.94
N PRO A 156 -4.49 6.96 -0.35
CA PRO A 156 -4.52 7.12 1.10
C PRO A 156 -5.96 7.05 1.63
N TYR A 157 -6.08 6.95 2.95
CA TYR A 157 -7.33 7.14 3.67
C TYR A 157 -7.54 8.65 3.89
N SER A 158 -8.70 9.03 4.41
CA SER A 158 -9.05 10.42 4.72
C SER A 158 -8.29 10.93 5.94
N VAL A 159 -6.99 11.11 5.81
CA VAL A 159 -6.09 11.60 6.85
C VAL A 159 -5.83 13.11 6.70
N PRO A 160 -5.58 13.85 7.80
CA PRO A 160 -5.14 15.25 7.73
C PRO A 160 -3.89 15.43 6.86
N PRO A 161 -3.71 16.59 6.21
CA PRO A 161 -2.57 16.87 5.36
C PRO A 161 -1.20 16.63 6.02
N GLU A 162 -1.06 16.87 7.32
CA GLU A 162 0.19 16.68 8.04
C GLU A 162 0.53 15.21 8.34
N ILE A 163 -0.35 14.27 7.98
CA ILE A 163 -0.18 12.84 8.21
C ILE A 163 0.22 12.16 6.90
N GLU A 164 1.37 11.49 6.94
CA GLU A 164 1.77 10.56 5.89
C GLU A 164 1.09 9.19 6.12
N HIS A 165 0.50 8.62 5.08
CA HIS A 165 -0.02 7.25 5.12
C HIS A 165 0.92 6.36 4.34
N VAL A 166 1.75 5.62 5.05
CA VAL A 166 2.82 4.77 4.49
C VAL A 166 2.37 3.31 4.51
N LEU A 167 2.79 2.55 3.50
CA LEU A 167 2.68 1.10 3.45
C LEU A 167 4.07 0.47 3.54
N VAL A 168 4.25 -0.46 4.46
CA VAL A 168 5.43 -1.32 4.54
C VAL A 168 5.02 -2.70 4.03
N TRP A 169 5.36 -2.99 2.78
CA TRP A 169 5.11 -4.30 2.17
C TRP A 169 6.23 -5.26 2.53
N THR A 170 5.87 -6.52 2.79
CA THR A 170 6.83 -7.57 3.11
C THR A 170 6.53 -8.83 2.29
N LYS A 171 7.61 -9.50 1.85
CA LYS A 171 7.55 -10.83 1.22
C LYS A 171 7.34 -11.95 2.25
N VAL A 172 7.71 -11.73 3.51
CA VAL A 172 7.52 -12.69 4.61
C VAL A 172 6.25 -12.38 5.40
N PRO A 173 5.57 -13.39 5.96
CA PRO A 173 4.30 -13.18 6.63
C PRO A 173 4.47 -12.37 7.93
N ILE A 174 3.45 -11.57 8.27
CA ILE A 174 3.38 -10.88 9.56
C ILE A 174 2.73 -11.78 10.61
N TYR A 175 1.77 -12.62 10.20
CA TYR A 175 1.14 -13.63 11.03
C TYR A 175 1.78 -14.98 10.74
N HIS A 176 2.36 -15.62 11.75
CA HIS A 176 2.98 -16.93 11.63
C HIS A 176 2.64 -17.81 12.85
N PRO A 177 2.39 -19.13 12.69
CA PRO A 177 2.02 -20.02 13.79
C PRO A 177 2.99 -20.00 14.98
N ASP A 178 4.29 -19.78 14.72
CA ASP A 178 5.31 -19.71 15.78
C ASP A 178 5.17 -18.48 16.69
N ILE A 179 4.48 -17.43 16.25
CA ILE A 179 4.31 -16.17 17.01
C ILE A 179 2.86 -15.84 17.32
N VAL A 180 1.88 -16.52 16.71
CA VAL A 180 0.44 -16.33 17.00
C VAL A 180 -0.09 -17.58 17.70
N PRO A 181 -0.13 -17.60 19.05
CA PRO A 181 -0.75 -18.69 19.80
C PRO A 181 -2.22 -18.89 19.39
N SER A 182 -2.66 -20.14 19.40
CA SER A 182 -4.05 -20.50 19.08
C SER A 182 -5.08 -19.82 20.00
N SER A 183 -4.69 -19.50 21.24
CA SER A 183 -5.55 -18.78 22.20
C SER A 183 -5.96 -17.39 21.72
N ILE A 184 -5.09 -16.69 20.96
CA ILE A 184 -5.37 -15.34 20.46
C ILE A 184 -5.59 -15.28 18.95
N ALA A 185 -5.45 -16.40 18.23
CA ALA A 185 -5.62 -16.44 16.78
C ALA A 185 -6.98 -15.87 16.30
N PRO A 186 -8.14 -16.19 16.92
CA PRO A 186 -9.42 -15.60 16.53
C PRO A 186 -9.45 -14.07 16.72
N ARG A 187 -8.77 -13.56 17.77
CA ARG A 187 -8.68 -12.13 18.04
C ARG A 187 -7.87 -11.41 16.97
N VAL A 188 -6.71 -11.96 16.62
CA VAL A 188 -5.83 -11.42 15.56
C VAL A 188 -6.52 -11.50 14.20
N GLU A 189 -7.28 -12.57 13.91
CA GLU A 189 -8.04 -12.70 12.67
C GLU A 189 -9.18 -11.66 12.57
N GLN A 190 -9.82 -11.30 13.68
CA GLN A 190 -10.93 -10.34 13.67
C GLN A 190 -10.47 -8.88 13.63
N ASP A 191 -9.46 -8.54 14.45
CA ASP A 191 -9.07 -7.15 14.71
C ASP A 191 -7.76 -6.76 14.03
N GLY A 192 -6.92 -7.74 13.68
CA GLY A 192 -5.57 -7.50 13.19
C GLY A 192 -4.59 -7.18 14.32
N LEU A 193 -3.60 -6.34 14.03
CA LEU A 193 -2.64 -5.82 15.01
C LEU A 193 -2.53 -4.30 14.87
N TRP A 194 -2.19 -3.62 15.96
CA TRP A 194 -1.94 -2.19 15.93
C TRP A 194 -1.03 -1.75 17.08
N GLY A 195 -0.51 -0.52 16.97
CA GLY A 195 0.24 0.12 18.04
C GLY A 195 0.59 1.56 17.71
N PHE A 196 1.29 2.18 18.65
CA PHE A 196 1.64 3.60 18.61
C PHE A 196 3.08 3.80 19.03
N THR A 197 3.79 4.74 18.40
CA THR A 197 5.18 5.09 18.76
C THR A 197 5.33 6.60 18.84
N GLY A 198 6.22 7.09 19.69
CA GLY A 198 6.50 8.51 19.82
C GLY A 198 5.36 9.37 20.40
N ASN A 199 4.30 8.77 20.95
CA ASN A 199 3.24 9.55 21.58
C ASN A 199 3.76 10.31 22.82
N THR A 200 3.31 11.56 23.00
CA THR A 200 3.59 12.35 24.21
C THR A 200 2.63 12.04 25.36
N SER A 201 1.52 11.38 25.08
CA SER A 201 0.52 10.91 26.04
C SER A 201 -0.06 9.56 25.60
N PRO A 202 -0.70 8.79 26.49
CA PRO A 202 -1.35 7.54 26.09
C PRO A 202 -2.33 7.75 24.92
N PRO A 203 -2.45 6.79 23.99
CA PRO A 203 -3.39 6.91 22.88
C PRO A 203 -4.83 7.07 23.41
N PRO A 204 -5.70 7.81 22.70
CA PRO A 204 -7.10 8.01 23.10
C PRO A 204 -7.82 6.69 23.36
N SER A 205 -8.62 6.62 24.43
CA SER A 205 -9.35 5.41 24.80
C SER A 205 -10.37 5.02 23.72
N PRO A 206 -10.57 3.71 23.45
CA PRO A 206 -11.68 3.22 22.62
C PRO A 206 -13.06 3.65 23.11
N SER A 207 -13.19 3.99 24.41
CA SER A 207 -14.43 4.54 24.96
C SER A 207 -14.82 5.90 24.35
N ASN A 208 -13.91 6.58 23.66
CA ASN A 208 -14.18 7.82 22.92
C ASN A 208 -14.82 7.57 21.54
N LEU A 209 -14.95 6.33 21.07
CA LEU A 209 -15.58 6.03 19.78
C LEU A 209 -16.95 6.70 19.56
N PRO A 210 -17.88 6.76 20.55
CA PRO A 210 -19.17 7.41 20.37
C PRO A 210 -19.07 8.89 19.99
N SER A 211 -18.07 9.63 20.50
CA SER A 211 -17.88 11.04 20.12
C SER A 211 -17.32 11.22 18.71
N CYS A 212 -16.76 10.16 18.13
CA CYS A 212 -16.23 10.15 16.76
C CYS A 212 -17.28 9.79 15.70
N LEU A 213 -18.46 9.30 16.10
CA LEU A 213 -19.53 8.87 15.18
C LEU A 213 -19.96 9.94 14.16
N PRO A 214 -20.09 11.23 14.49
CA PRO A 214 -20.46 12.25 13.51
C PRO A 214 -19.50 12.32 12.31
N ALA A 215 -18.19 12.10 12.54
CA ALA A 215 -17.20 12.07 11.47
C ALA A 215 -17.33 10.85 10.55
N LEU A 216 -18.01 9.79 10.99
CA LEU A 216 -18.21 8.56 10.22
C LEU A 216 -19.59 8.49 9.54
N ALA A 217 -20.45 9.49 9.76
CA ALA A 217 -21.84 9.48 9.32
C ALA A 217 -21.98 9.33 7.79
N GLU A 218 -21.07 9.91 7.01
CA GLU A 218 -21.10 9.83 5.55
C GLU A 218 -20.88 8.42 4.97
N TRP A 219 -20.27 7.53 5.77
CA TRP A 219 -20.11 6.12 5.45
C TRP A 219 -21.23 5.24 6.03
N GLY A 220 -22.24 5.86 6.66
CA GLY A 220 -23.37 5.16 7.25
C GLY A 220 -22.99 4.28 8.44
N ILE A 221 -21.88 4.60 9.12
CA ILE A 221 -21.44 3.91 10.33
C ILE A 221 -22.27 4.41 11.50
N THR A 222 -22.83 3.45 12.23
CA THR A 222 -23.61 3.66 13.45
C THR A 222 -23.01 2.79 14.54
N LYS A 223 -23.36 3.07 15.81
CA LYS A 223 -22.80 2.36 16.97
C LYS A 223 -23.01 0.84 16.89
N ASP A 224 -24.14 0.40 16.36
CA ASP A 224 -24.51 -1.01 16.16
C ASP A 224 -23.74 -1.71 15.02
N LYS A 225 -23.10 -0.96 14.12
CA LYS A 225 -22.29 -1.51 13.02
C LYS A 225 -20.80 -1.61 13.34
N MET A 226 -20.37 -1.07 14.48
CA MET A 226 -18.98 -1.14 14.92
C MET A 226 -18.64 -2.58 15.31
N ILE A 227 -17.47 -3.04 14.85
CA ILE A 227 -16.95 -4.38 15.14
C ILE A 227 -15.87 -4.21 16.21
N VAL A 228 -16.31 -4.13 17.47
CA VAL A 228 -15.41 -4.00 18.63
C VAL A 228 -15.44 -5.31 19.40
N SER A 229 -14.31 -5.99 19.41
CA SER A 229 -14.12 -7.21 20.20
C SER A 229 -14.11 -6.90 21.69
N GLN A 230 -14.71 -7.78 22.50
CA GLN A 230 -14.56 -7.70 23.96
C GLN A 230 -13.08 -7.75 24.34
N LYS A 231 -12.68 -7.00 25.36
CA LYS A 231 -11.30 -7.03 25.84
C LYS A 231 -10.97 -8.43 26.36
N GLY A 232 -9.82 -8.97 25.96
CA GLY A 232 -9.34 -10.27 26.44
C GLY A 232 -8.87 -10.22 27.89
N THR A 233 -8.39 -11.35 28.40
CA THR A 233 -7.70 -11.39 29.70
C THR A 233 -6.39 -10.61 29.63
N GLU A 234 -5.79 -10.28 30.78
CA GLU A 234 -4.51 -9.54 30.79
C GLU A 234 -3.40 -10.31 30.06
N GLU A 235 -3.43 -11.64 30.14
CA GLU A 235 -2.54 -12.56 29.44
C GLU A 235 -2.78 -12.54 27.92
N GLU A 236 -4.02 -12.62 27.46
CA GLU A 236 -4.35 -12.53 26.03
C GLU A 236 -3.92 -11.19 25.44
N GLU A 237 -4.19 -10.10 26.15
CA GLU A 237 -3.79 -8.75 25.75
C GLU A 237 -2.25 -8.60 25.74
N ALA A 238 -1.54 -9.27 26.64
CA ALA A 238 -0.08 -9.31 26.65
C ALA A 238 0.46 -10.08 25.44
N LEU A 239 -0.16 -11.22 25.09
CA LEU A 239 0.20 -11.98 23.90
C LEU A 239 -0.03 -11.18 22.62
N VAL A 240 -1.17 -10.49 22.47
CA VAL A 240 -1.43 -9.62 21.30
C VAL A 240 -0.34 -8.54 21.17
N ARG A 241 0.05 -7.90 22.29
CA ARG A 241 1.17 -6.95 22.30
C ARG A 241 2.49 -7.60 21.91
N GLN A 242 2.76 -8.82 22.36
CA GLN A 242 3.96 -9.56 22.01
C GLN A 242 4.01 -9.87 20.51
N VAL A 243 2.90 -10.31 19.89
CA VAL A 243 2.83 -10.52 18.43
C VAL A 243 3.09 -9.22 17.68
N GLY A 244 2.47 -8.13 18.13
CA GLY A 244 2.65 -6.80 17.55
C GLY A 244 4.06 -6.21 17.71
N SER A 245 4.87 -6.72 18.64
CA SER A 245 6.18 -6.14 18.99
C SER A 245 7.15 -6.10 17.81
N HIS A 246 7.10 -7.09 16.91
CA HIS A 246 7.94 -7.12 15.72
C HIS A 246 7.67 -5.95 14.77
N VAL A 247 6.40 -5.62 14.55
CA VAL A 247 5.99 -4.45 13.77
C VAL A 247 6.34 -3.17 14.53
N HIS A 248 6.07 -3.16 15.84
CA HIS A 248 6.35 -2.02 16.71
C HIS A 248 7.82 -1.58 16.67
N GLU A 249 8.75 -2.53 16.84
CA GLU A 249 10.18 -2.25 16.84
C GLU A 249 10.70 -1.83 15.46
N TYR A 250 10.13 -2.40 14.37
CA TYR A 250 10.44 -1.92 13.01
C TYR A 250 10.04 -0.45 12.84
N VAL A 251 8.84 -0.08 13.29
CA VAL A 251 8.33 1.29 13.20
C VAL A 251 9.17 2.24 14.07
N LYS A 252 9.50 1.88 15.31
CA LYS A 252 10.38 2.70 16.18
C LYS A 252 11.76 2.93 15.58
N LYS A 253 12.36 1.91 14.96
CA LYS A 253 13.67 2.03 14.30
C LYS A 253 13.63 2.96 13.09
N ARG A 254 12.51 3.02 12.37
CA ARG A 254 12.37 3.77 11.13
C ARG A 254 11.85 5.21 11.32
N TRP A 255 10.99 5.44 12.30
CA TRP A 255 10.46 6.76 12.66
C TRP A 255 10.97 7.14 14.05
N ASN A 256 11.98 8.04 14.09
CA ASN A 256 12.57 8.53 15.34
C ASN A 256 11.49 9.12 16.25
N GLU A 257 11.30 8.51 17.43
CA GLU A 257 10.23 8.88 18.37
C GLU A 257 10.36 10.32 18.91
N ASN A 258 11.51 10.97 18.79
CA ASN A 258 11.68 12.39 19.15
C ASN A 258 11.10 13.34 18.08
N GLU A 259 11.01 12.89 16.84
CA GLU A 259 10.63 13.69 15.67
C GLU A 259 9.26 13.30 15.12
N TRP A 260 8.82 12.06 15.39
CA TRP A 260 7.63 11.47 14.80
C TRP A 260 6.71 10.90 15.87
N GLU A 261 5.41 11.05 15.63
CA GLU A 261 4.36 10.29 16.28
C GLU A 261 3.74 9.35 15.24
N THR A 262 3.57 8.07 15.56
CA THR A 262 2.99 7.10 14.63
C THR A 262 1.84 6.30 15.22
N ALA A 263 0.91 5.92 14.36
CA ALA A 263 -0.07 4.87 14.59
C ALA A 263 0.06 3.85 13.47
N TRP A 264 0.43 2.62 13.80
CA TRP A 264 0.60 1.55 12.82
C TRP A 264 -0.44 0.46 13.03
N PHE A 265 -0.79 -0.23 11.96
CA PHE A 265 -1.75 -1.33 12.01
C PHE A 265 -1.56 -2.30 10.84
N VAL A 266 -1.97 -3.55 11.07
CA VAL A 266 -2.05 -4.61 10.08
C VAL A 266 -3.51 -5.01 9.99
N ASN A 267 -4.10 -4.81 8.81
CA ASN A 267 -5.53 -5.10 8.61
C ASN A 267 -5.80 -6.60 8.82
N PRO A 268 -6.89 -6.96 9.53
CA PRO A 268 -7.34 -8.35 9.62
C PRO A 268 -7.66 -8.89 8.21
N PRO A 269 -7.57 -10.21 7.98
CA PRO A 269 -7.83 -10.83 6.68
C PRO A 269 -9.11 -10.34 5.99
N ARG A 270 -10.20 -10.14 6.76
CA ARG A 270 -11.51 -9.65 6.25
C ARG A 270 -11.47 -8.23 5.64
N LEU A 271 -10.45 -7.42 5.94
CA LEU A 271 -10.30 -6.03 5.48
C LEU A 271 -9.16 -5.85 4.47
N GLN A 272 -8.35 -6.88 4.21
CA GLN A 272 -7.22 -6.76 3.31
C GLN A 272 -7.68 -6.62 1.86
N SER A 273 -7.24 -5.54 1.20
CA SER A 273 -7.52 -5.32 -0.23
C SER A 273 -6.66 -6.19 -1.15
N VAL A 274 -5.57 -6.78 -0.62
CA VAL A 274 -4.59 -7.60 -1.35
C VAL A 274 -4.26 -8.85 -0.51
N PRO A 275 -5.16 -9.86 -0.44
CA PRO A 275 -5.05 -11.00 0.48
C PRO A 275 -3.91 -12.01 0.16
N GLY A 276 -2.93 -11.65 -0.67
CA GLY A 276 -1.76 -12.47 -0.99
C GLY A 276 -0.42 -11.76 -0.78
N LEU A 277 -0.44 -10.54 -0.22
CA LEU A 277 0.78 -9.77 0.02
C LEU A 277 0.65 -9.00 1.33
N ALA A 278 1.44 -9.39 2.31
CA ALA A 278 1.39 -8.83 3.65
C ALA A 278 1.91 -7.38 3.65
N HIS A 279 1.22 -6.51 4.39
CA HIS A 279 1.57 -5.11 4.51
C HIS A 279 1.12 -4.52 5.84
N ILE A 280 1.91 -3.57 6.33
CA ILE A 280 1.63 -2.74 7.50
C ILE A 280 1.27 -1.35 7.00
N HIS A 281 0.22 -0.78 7.56
CA HIS A 281 -0.10 0.63 7.41
C HIS A 281 0.56 1.42 8.53
N VAL A 282 1.13 2.58 8.22
CA VAL A 282 1.69 3.50 9.20
C VAL A 282 1.18 4.90 8.90
N PHE A 283 0.40 5.46 9.84
CA PHE A 283 0.15 6.89 9.88
C PHE A 283 1.30 7.56 10.63
N ALA A 284 2.04 8.44 9.97
CA ALA A 284 3.17 9.14 10.55
C ALA A 284 2.93 10.64 10.53
N LYS A 285 2.98 11.27 11.71
CA LYS A 285 2.87 12.71 11.89
C LYS A 285 4.18 13.24 12.42
N ARG A 286 4.79 14.19 11.69
CA ARG A 286 5.99 14.88 12.19
C ARG A 286 5.60 15.80 13.34
N LYS A 287 6.35 15.75 14.43
CA LYS A 287 6.20 16.66 15.56
C LYS A 287 6.65 18.04 15.14
N THR A 288 5.85 19.05 15.46
CA THR A 288 6.33 20.44 15.43
C THR A 288 7.34 20.59 16.56
N LEU A 289 8.59 20.92 16.24
CA LEU A 289 9.58 21.32 17.24
C LEU A 289 8.98 22.50 18.03
N SER A 290 8.77 22.30 19.32
CA SER A 290 8.37 23.35 20.27
C SER A 290 9.54 24.26 20.57
#